data_AF-A0A4Q3YMQ7-F1
#
_entry.id   AF-A0A4Q3YMQ7-F1
#
_cell.length_a   1.000
_cell.length_b   1.000
_cell.length_c   1.000
_cell.angle_alpha   90.00
_cell.angle_beta   90.00
_cell.angle_gamma   90.00
#
_symmetry.space_group_name_H-M   'P 1'
#
loop_
_entity.id
_entity.type
_entity.pdbx_description
1 polymer ?
#
loop_
_entity_poly.entity_id
_entity_poly.type
_entity_poly.pdbx_seq_one_letter_code
_entity_poly.pdbx_strand_id
1 'polypeptide(L)'
;MRGKHRLVVVGAGMASGRALEHIFANAPGQYEVTLFGAEPRGNYSRLMLSPVLAGEKTFEETVTHDAAWYARHEVRTRFGEHVIAIDRHRK
;
A
#
# COMPACT_ATOMS: atom_id res chain seq x y z
N MET A 1 -17.96 6.76 -21.34
CA MET A 1 -17.28 5.86 -20.37
C MET A 1 -17.35 6.53 -19.00
N ARG A 2 -17.87 5.86 -17.96
CA ARG A 2 -17.75 6.39 -16.58
C ARG A 2 -16.26 6.36 -16.19
N GLY A 3 -15.71 7.47 -15.72
CA GLY A 3 -14.33 7.54 -15.25
C GLY A 3 -14.08 6.63 -14.04
N LYS A 4 -12.82 6.25 -13.80
CA LYS A 4 -12.42 5.47 -12.62
C LYS A 4 -12.80 6.21 -11.33
N HIS A 5 -13.21 5.49 -10.29
CA HIS A 5 -13.42 6.07 -8.96
C HIS A 5 -12.08 6.38 -8.30
N ARG A 6 -11.94 7.57 -7.70
CA ARG A 6 -10.72 7.91 -6.94
C ARG A 6 -10.73 7.20 -5.59
N LEU A 7 -9.71 6.39 -5.32
CA LEU A 7 -9.50 5.69 -4.06
C LEU A 7 -8.23 6.20 -3.38
N VAL A 8 -8.40 6.80 -2.20
CA VAL A 8 -7.28 7.19 -1.34
C VAL A 8 -7.12 6.16 -0.23
N VAL A 9 -5.90 5.64 -0.08
CA VAL A 9 -5.53 4.68 0.96
C VAL A 9 -4.53 5.34 1.90
N VAL A 10 -4.81 5.34 3.19
CA VAL A 10 -3.91 5.89 4.22
C VAL A 10 -3.33 4.73 5.02
N GLY A 11 -2.02 4.53 4.92
CA GLY A 11 -1.27 3.44 5.51
C GLY A 11 -0.77 2.45 4.45
N ALA A 12 0.52 2.14 4.49
CA ALA A 12 1.21 1.17 3.62
C ALA A 12 1.51 -0.14 4.36
N GLY A 13 0.54 -0.66 5.10
CA GLY A 13 0.66 -1.84 5.95
C GLY A 13 -0.16 -3.03 5.45
N MET A 14 0.05 -4.21 6.06
CA MET A 14 -0.49 -5.49 5.58
C MET A 14 -2.00 -5.45 5.29
N ALA A 15 -2.76 -4.69 6.09
CA ALA A 15 -4.19 -4.50 5.89
C ALA A 15 -4.51 -3.83 4.53
N SER A 16 -3.80 -2.74 4.19
CA SER A 16 -4.03 -2.05 2.92
C SER A 16 -3.47 -2.84 1.74
N GLY A 17 -2.34 -3.54 1.91
CA GLY A 17 -1.83 -4.47 0.89
C GLY A 17 -2.87 -5.52 0.52
N ARG A 18 -3.40 -6.22 1.54
CA ARG A 18 -4.43 -7.24 1.33
C ARG A 18 -5.71 -6.67 0.72
N ALA A 19 -6.17 -5.51 1.19
CA ALA A 19 -7.35 -4.86 0.62
C ALA A 19 -7.17 -4.54 -0.87
N LEU A 20 -5.99 -4.04 -1.27
CA LEU A 20 -5.70 -3.73 -2.66
C LEU A 20 -5.63 -4.99 -3.54
N GLU A 21 -5.04 -6.09 -3.07
CA GLU A 21 -5.08 -7.37 -3.78
C GLU A 21 -6.52 -7.79 -4.11
N HIS A 22 -7.43 -7.71 -3.13
CA HIS A 22 -8.85 -8.03 -3.32
C HIS A 22 -9.53 -7.08 -4.30
N ILE A 23 -9.27 -5.77 -4.19
CA ILE A 23 -9.85 -4.78 -5.10
C ILE A 23 -9.41 -5.04 -6.53
N PHE A 24 -8.13 -5.31 -6.77
CA PHE A 24 -7.61 -5.53 -8.12
C PHE A 24 -8.09 -6.86 -8.72
N ALA A 25 -8.28 -7.89 -7.91
CA ALA A 25 -8.83 -9.17 -8.35
C ALA A 25 -10.32 -9.08 -8.71
N ASN A 26 -11.13 -8.34 -7.93
CA ASN A 26 -12.60 -8.36 -8.05
C ASN A 26 -13.17 -7.15 -8.81
N ALA A 27 -12.42 -6.05 -8.92
CA ALA A 27 -12.86 -4.81 -9.54
C ALA A 27 -11.75 -4.19 -10.44
N PRO A 28 -11.21 -4.97 -11.40
CA PRO A 28 -10.10 -4.51 -12.24
C PRO A 28 -10.46 -3.23 -12.99
N GLY A 29 -9.58 -2.24 -12.93
CA GLY A 29 -9.74 -0.97 -13.63
C GLY A 29 -10.83 -0.03 -13.10
N GLN A 30 -11.53 -0.38 -12.02
CA GLN A 30 -12.59 0.49 -11.47
C GLN A 30 -12.05 1.70 -10.68
N TYR A 31 -10.83 1.60 -10.14
CA TYR A 31 -10.27 2.60 -9.25
C TYR A 31 -8.97 3.23 -9.77
N GLU A 32 -8.83 4.52 -9.53
CA GLU A 32 -7.55 5.24 -9.57
C GLU A 32 -7.03 5.37 -8.13
N VAL A 33 -5.96 4.65 -7.80
CA VAL A 33 -5.51 4.48 -6.42
C VAL A 33 -4.34 5.41 -6.11
N THR A 34 -4.46 6.17 -5.01
CA THR A 34 -3.33 6.86 -4.37
C THR A 34 -3.15 6.33 -2.96
N LEU A 35 -1.94 5.88 -2.63
CA LEU A 35 -1.60 5.30 -1.34
C LEU A 35 -0.57 6.18 -0.62
N PHE A 36 -0.92 6.64 0.57
CA PHE A 36 -0.04 7.37 1.47
C PHE A 36 0.52 6.41 2.52
N GLY A 37 1.82 6.51 2.79
CA GLY A 37 2.49 5.75 3.85
C GLY A 37 3.42 6.66 4.64
N ALA A 38 3.29 6.63 5.96
CA ALA A 38 4.17 7.35 6.88
C ALA A 38 5.63 6.85 6.80
N GLU A 39 5.82 5.54 6.59
CA GLU A 39 7.15 4.97 6.39
C GLU A 39 7.68 5.24 4.97
N PRO A 40 9.00 5.31 4.77
CA PRO A 40 9.62 5.56 3.47
C PRO A 40 9.62 4.32 2.55
N ARG A 41 8.69 3.38 2.77
CA ARG A 41 8.67 2.07 2.12
C ARG A 41 7.25 1.50 2.03
N GLY A 42 7.10 0.52 1.14
CA GLY A 42 5.87 -0.24 0.94
C GLY A 42 5.68 -1.38 1.94
N ASN A 43 4.80 -2.31 1.59
CA ASN A 43 4.35 -3.37 2.46
C ASN A 43 5.43 -4.43 2.77
N TYR A 44 5.53 -4.76 4.05
CA TYR A 44 6.33 -5.87 4.56
C TYR A 44 5.59 -6.59 5.70
N SER A 45 5.93 -7.86 5.93
CA SER A 45 5.38 -8.66 7.01
C SER A 45 6.03 -8.29 8.34
N ARG A 46 5.32 -7.53 9.18
CA ARG A 46 5.77 -7.19 10.53
C ARG A 46 5.97 -8.41 11.43
N LEU A 47 5.25 -9.49 11.16
CA LEU A 47 5.40 -10.77 11.87
C LEU A 47 6.80 -11.38 11.64
N MET A 48 7.42 -11.08 10.49
CA MET A 48 8.74 -11.58 10.14
C MET A 48 9.89 -10.71 10.68
N LEU A 49 9.61 -9.67 11.46
CA LEU A 49 10.66 -8.85 12.05
C LEU A 49 11.44 -9.56 13.15
N SER A 50 10.82 -10.48 13.91
CA SER A 50 11.55 -11.25 14.93
C SER A 50 12.67 -12.11 14.32
N PRO A 51 12.44 -12.90 13.23
CA PRO A 51 13.52 -13.55 12.49
C PRO A 51 14.59 -12.61 11.94
N VAL A 52 14.22 -11.40 11.50
CA VAL A 52 15.21 -10.41 11.03
C VAL A 52 16.12 -9.96 12.17
N LEU A 53 15.55 -9.67 13.34
CA LEU A 53 16.32 -9.28 14.52
C LEU A 53 17.21 -10.42 15.05
N ALA A 54 16.78 -11.67 14.86
CA ALA A 54 17.55 -12.87 15.19
C ALA A 54 18.69 -13.14 14.18
N GLY A 55 18.74 -12.43 13.05
CA GLY A 55 19.72 -12.64 11.98
C GLY A 55 19.41 -13.84 11.06
N GLU A 56 18.22 -14.42 11.17
CA GLU A 56 17.78 -15.58 10.37
C GLU A 56 17.28 -15.18 8.98
N LYS A 57 16.86 -13.91 8.83
CA LYS A 57 16.32 -13.36 7.59
C LYS A 57 16.81 -11.94 7.34
N THR A 58 16.86 -11.54 6.08
CA THR A 58 17.04 -10.14 5.70
C THR A 58 15.72 -9.39 5.74
N PHE A 59 15.77 -8.05 5.84
CA PHE A 59 14.57 -7.24 5.79
C PHE A 59 13.86 -7.38 4.43
N GLU A 60 14.62 -7.51 3.34
CA GLU A 60 14.13 -7.66 1.98
C GLU A 60 13.23 -8.90 1.83
N GLU A 61 13.56 -10.00 2.51
CA GLU A 61 12.72 -11.20 2.54
C GLU A 61 11.35 -10.99 3.21
N THR A 62 11.18 -9.90 3.96
CA THR A 62 9.90 -9.55 4.59
C THR A 62 9.00 -8.72 3.68
N VAL A 63 9.53 -8.15 2.59
CA VAL A 63 8.78 -7.30 1.66
C VAL A 63 7.75 -8.14 0.92
N THR A 64 6.48 -7.75 1.03
CA THR A 64 5.37 -8.46 0.37
C THR A 64 4.89 -7.75 -0.88
N HIS A 65 5.03 -6.43 -0.93
CA HIS A 65 4.70 -5.62 -2.11
C HIS A 65 5.85 -4.65 -2.36
N ASP A 66 6.67 -4.98 -3.34
CA ASP A 66 7.79 -4.16 -3.77
C ASP A 66 7.34 -3.02 -4.72
N ALA A 67 8.30 -2.19 -5.14
CA ALA A 67 8.02 -1.09 -6.07
C ALA A 67 7.42 -1.58 -7.40
N ALA A 68 7.85 -2.76 -7.89
CA ALA A 68 7.34 -3.35 -9.12
C ALA A 68 5.86 -3.77 -8.98
N TRP A 69 5.46 -4.27 -7.81
CA TRP A 69 4.07 -4.60 -7.52
C TRP A 69 3.17 -3.37 -7.62
N TYR A 70 3.58 -2.24 -7.02
CA TYR A 70 2.80 -0.99 -7.08
C TYR A 70 2.74 -0.43 -8.50
N ALA A 71 3.86 -0.46 -9.23
CA ALA A 71 3.92 -0.02 -10.62
C ALA A 71 3.00 -0.85 -11.54
N ARG A 72 3.01 -2.18 -11.40
CA ARG A 72 2.17 -3.10 -12.17
C ARG A 72 0.67 -2.84 -11.97
N HIS A 73 0.26 -2.41 -10.78
CA HIS A 73 -1.14 -2.12 -10.45
C HIS A 73 -1.50 -0.63 -10.58
N GLU A 74 -0.62 0.18 -11.17
CA GLU A 74 -0.82 1.62 -11.37
C GLU A 74 -1.13 2.39 -10.06
N VAL A 75 -0.59 1.93 -8.92
CA VAL A 75 -0.80 2.58 -7.62
C VAL A 75 0.14 3.78 -7.51
N ARG A 76 -0.41 4.97 -7.32
CA ARG A 76 0.38 6.16 -7.01
C ARG A 76 0.77 6.15 -5.54
N THR A 77 2.04 5.87 -5.25
CA THR A 77 2.55 5.82 -3.88
C THR A 77 3.11 7.16 -3.42
N ARG A 78 2.90 7.47 -2.14
CA ARG A 78 3.34 8.66 -1.42
C ARG A 78 3.93 8.21 -0.08
N PHE A 79 5.14 7.65 -0.12
CA PHE A 79 5.85 7.14 1.05
C PHE A 79 6.60 8.27 1.78
N GLY A 80 6.77 8.14 3.10
CA GLY A 80 7.29 9.20 3.97
C GLY A 80 6.29 10.33 4.25
N GLU A 81 5.03 10.20 3.80
CA GLU A 81 4.01 11.24 3.94
C GLU A 81 3.00 10.86 5.03
N HIS A 82 2.97 11.69 6.08
CA HIS A 82 2.01 11.55 7.19
C HIS A 82 0.72 12.30 6.89
N VAL A 83 -0.38 11.56 6.77
CA VAL A 83 -1.73 12.14 6.71
C VAL A 83 -2.17 12.51 8.13
N ILE A 84 -2.41 13.79 8.38
CA ILE A 84 -2.74 14.32 9.72
C ILE A 84 -4.22 14.65 9.93
N ALA A 85 -4.98 14.82 8.85
CA ALA A 85 -6.38 15.22 8.91
C ALA A 85 -7.13 14.76 7.66
N ILE A 86 -8.45 14.62 7.80
CA ILE A 86 -9.37 14.35 6.69
C ILE A 86 -10.52 15.36 6.78
N ASP A 87 -10.65 16.22 5.76
CA ASP A 87 -11.82 17.08 5.61
C ASP A 87 -12.91 16.33 4.83
N ARG A 88 -13.98 15.96 5.52
CA ARG A 88 -15.08 15.18 4.93
C ARG A 88 -16.06 16.03 4.12
N HIS A 89 -16.02 17.35 4.25
CA HIS A 89 -16.86 18.29 3.50
C HIS A 89 -16.27 18.61 2.13
N ARG A 90 -14.97 18.36 1.92
CA ARG A 90 -14.24 18.61 0.66
C ARG A 90 -13.76 17.29 0.03
N LYS A 91 -14.68 16.56 -0.59
CA LYS A 91 -14.41 15.28 -1.29
C LYS A 91 -14.27 15.45 -2.80
#